data_AF-A0A143HBK4-F1
#
_entry.id   AF-A0A143HBK4-F1
#
_cell.length_a   1.000
_cell.length_b   1.000
_cell.length_c   1.000
_cell.angle_alpha   90.00
_cell.angle_beta   90.00
_cell.angle_gamma   90.00
#
_symmetry.space_group_name_H-M   'P 1'
#
loop_
_entity.id
_entity.type
_entity.pdbx_description
1 polymer ?
#
loop_
_entity_poly.entity_id
_entity_poly.type
_entity_poly.pdbx_seq_one_letter_code
_entity_poly.pdbx_strand_id
1 'polypeptide(L)'
;MLNLQFIGPTKEYVQSDLNDWSAVLLMQYGVNKFLFTGEAETRAEEDMLAAHLIPKVDVLKVSHHGAKEATNANFLSQAKPTYAAISVGTDNR
;
A
#
# COMPACT_ATOMS: atom_id res chain seq x y z
N MET A 1 -17.17 4.56 14.04
CA MET A 1 -17.44 5.13 12.71
C MET A 1 -16.49 4.49 11.71
N LEU A 2 -16.97 4.14 10.52
CA LEU A 2 -16.18 3.59 9.42
C LEU A 2 -15.92 4.69 8.40
N ASN A 3 -14.66 4.85 7.97
CA ASN A 3 -14.25 5.74 6.89
C ASN A 3 -13.42 4.93 5.88
N LEU A 4 -13.68 5.13 4.60
CA LEU A 4 -12.99 4.48 3.47
C LEU A 4 -12.56 5.56 2.49
N GLN A 5 -11.28 5.59 2.14
CA GLN A 5 -10.72 6.53 1.18
C GLN A 5 -9.74 5.81 0.24
N PHE A 6 -9.99 5.89 -1.06
CA PHE A 6 -8.97 5.54 -2.05
C PHE A 6 -7.93 6.66 -2.11
N ILE A 7 -6.66 6.29 -1.96
CA ILE A 7 -5.52 7.22 -1.96
C ILE A 7 -4.53 6.94 -3.11
N GLY A 8 -4.78 5.91 -3.90
CA GLY A 8 -4.02 5.57 -5.10
C GLY A 8 -4.92 4.84 -6.11
N PRO A 9 -4.57 4.85 -7.41
CA PRO A 9 -3.39 5.50 -7.99
C PRO A 9 -3.48 7.04 -7.96
N THR A 10 -2.33 7.73 -7.92
CA THR A 10 -2.24 9.21 -7.87
C THR A 10 -1.72 9.84 -9.16
N LYS A 11 -1.25 9.01 -10.09
CA LYS A 11 -0.75 9.35 -11.41
C LYS A 11 -1.32 8.38 -12.44
N GLU A 12 -1.16 8.72 -13.71
CA GLU A 12 -1.34 7.77 -14.80
C GLU A 12 -0.06 6.97 -15.01
N TYR A 13 -0.20 5.65 -15.16
CA TYR A 13 0.91 4.74 -15.43
C TYR A 13 0.81 4.19 -16.85
N VAL A 14 1.86 3.54 -17.34
CA VAL A 14 1.76 2.87 -18.64
C VAL A 14 0.77 1.72 -18.50
N GLN A 15 -0.02 1.44 -19.54
CA GLN A 15 -1.06 0.41 -19.47
C GLN A 15 -0.50 -1.01 -19.21
N SER A 16 0.77 -1.24 -19.53
CA SER A 16 1.48 -2.48 -19.20
C SER A 16 1.77 -2.65 -17.71
N ASP A 17 1.83 -1.55 -16.95
CA ASP A 17 2.28 -1.53 -15.55
C ASP A 17 1.05 -1.67 -14.63
N LEU A 18 0.27 -2.74 -14.84
CA LEU A 18 -1.04 -2.95 -14.21
C LEU A 18 -1.00 -2.93 -12.68
N ASN A 19 0.14 -3.25 -12.09
CA ASN A 19 0.34 -3.27 -10.65
C ASN A 19 0.30 -1.86 -10.05
N ASP A 20 0.91 -0.87 -10.71
CA ASP A 20 0.88 0.53 -10.27
C ASP A 20 -0.52 1.17 -10.39
N TRP A 21 -1.40 0.57 -11.20
CA TRP A 21 -2.82 0.94 -11.26
C TRP A 21 -3.65 0.43 -10.07
N SER A 22 -3.03 -0.23 -9.09
CA SER A 22 -3.71 -0.75 -7.89
C SER A 22 -4.53 0.33 -7.18
N ALA A 23 -5.79 0.02 -6.90
CA ALA A 23 -6.63 0.85 -6.05
C ALA A 23 -6.18 0.70 -4.58
N VAL A 24 -5.52 1.74 -4.06
CA VAL A 24 -5.00 1.73 -2.69
C VAL A 24 -6.03 2.31 -1.74
N LEU A 25 -6.46 1.53 -0.76
CA LEU A 25 -7.53 1.89 0.17
C LEU A 25 -6.96 2.14 1.57
N LEU A 26 -7.18 3.36 2.06
CA LEU A 26 -7.06 3.70 3.48
C LEU A 26 -8.42 3.52 4.15
N MET A 27 -8.49 2.62 5.12
CA MET A 27 -9.68 2.36 5.91
C MET A 27 -9.43 2.77 7.36
N GLN A 28 -10.39 3.47 7.97
CA GLN A 28 -10.41 3.72 9.40
C GLN A 28 -11.68 3.12 10.01
N TYR A 29 -11.49 2.24 11.01
CA TYR A 29 -12.57 1.67 11.79
C TYR A 29 -12.34 1.93 13.29
N GLY A 30 -13.12 2.87 13.84
CA GLY A 30 -12.87 3.38 15.18
C GLY A 30 -11.53 4.12 15.25
N VAL A 31 -10.64 3.69 16.12
CA VAL A 31 -9.29 4.25 16.25
C VAL A 31 -8.26 3.59 15.32
N ASN A 32 -8.59 2.43 14.75
CA ASN A 32 -7.65 1.61 13.98
C ASN A 32 -7.67 2.01 12.50
N LYS A 33 -6.48 2.11 11.91
CA LYS A 33 -6.25 2.38 10.49
C LYS A 33 -5.63 1.17 9.79
N PHE A 34 -6.15 0.89 8.60
CA PHE A 34 -5.75 -0.21 7.75
C PHE A 34 -5.35 0.36 6.39
N LEU A 35 -4.22 -0.10 5.87
CA LEU A 35 -3.77 0.23 4.52
C LEU A 35 -3.79 -1.02 3.66
N PHE A 36 -4.62 -1.00 2.62
CA PHE A 36 -4.69 -2.05 1.60
C PHE A 36 -4.07 -1.54 0.32
N THR A 37 -2.86 -2.02 0.00
CA THR A 37 -2.05 -1.49 -1.10
C THR A 37 -2.27 -2.22 -2.44
N GLY A 38 -3.02 -3.32 -2.44
CA GLY A 38 -3.13 -4.18 -3.61
C GLY A 38 -1.77 -4.71 -4.03
N GLU A 39 -1.45 -4.53 -5.31
CA GLU A 39 -0.21 -4.94 -5.95
C GLU A 39 0.69 -3.73 -6.29
N ALA A 40 0.45 -2.54 -5.71
CA ALA A 40 1.22 -1.33 -5.98
C ALA A 40 2.73 -1.58 -5.84
N GLU A 41 3.51 -1.21 -6.85
CA GLU A 41 4.97 -1.34 -6.86
C GLU A 41 5.63 -0.02 -6.40
N THR A 42 6.96 -0.04 -6.33
CA THR A 42 7.78 1.06 -5.81
C THR A 42 7.40 2.41 -6.40
N ARG A 43 7.07 2.47 -7.69
CA ARG A 43 6.70 3.73 -8.35
C ARG A 43 5.39 4.30 -7.81
N ALA A 44 4.32 3.51 -7.73
CA ALA A 44 3.07 3.95 -7.12
C ALA A 44 3.23 4.28 -5.63
N GLU A 45 4.05 3.52 -4.89
CA GLU A 45 4.39 3.82 -3.49
C GLU A 45 5.05 5.19 -3.33
N GLU A 46 6.06 5.49 -4.15
CA GLU A 46 6.76 6.77 -4.16
C GLU A 46 5.84 7.93 -4.54
N ASP A 47 4.94 7.75 -5.52
CA ASP A 47 3.98 8.77 -5.91
C ASP A 47 2.98 9.09 -4.78
N MET A 48 2.51 8.08 -4.04
CA MET A 48 1.65 8.31 -2.87
C MET A 48 2.39 8.98 -1.70
N LEU A 49 3.68 8.66 -1.51
CA LEU A 49 4.53 9.33 -0.52
C LEU A 49 4.75 10.80 -0.88
N ALA A 50 5.05 11.08 -2.14
CA ALA A 50 5.23 12.44 -2.66
C ALA A 50 3.94 13.27 -2.57
N ALA A 51 2.77 12.63 -2.70
CA ALA A 51 1.47 13.27 -2.51
C ALA A 51 1.07 13.42 -1.02
N HIS A 52 1.91 12.99 -0.07
CA HIS A 52 1.63 12.99 1.36
C HIS A 52 0.37 12.23 1.78
N LEU A 53 0.05 11.14 1.07
CA LEU A 53 -1.18 10.37 1.28
C LEU A 53 -1.00 9.15 2.18
N ILE A 54 0.22 8.82 2.60
CA ILE A 54 0.52 7.67 3.47
C ILE A 54 0.62 8.14 4.93
N PRO A 55 -0.41 7.92 5.77
CA PRO A 55 -0.33 8.17 7.20
C PRO A 55 0.30 6.98 7.93
N LYS A 56 0.56 7.15 9.23
CA LYS A 56 0.72 5.99 10.12
C LYS A 56 -0.56 5.16 10.13
N VAL A 57 -0.40 3.84 10.07
CA VAL A 57 -1.49 2.86 10.14
C VAL A 57 -1.20 1.79 11.19
N ASP A 58 -2.22 1.06 11.60
CA ASP A 58 -2.08 -0.04 12.57
C ASP A 58 -1.82 -1.35 11.86
N VAL A 59 -2.51 -1.57 10.73
CA VAL A 59 -2.40 -2.79 9.92
C VAL A 59 -2.05 -2.42 8.48
N LEU A 60 -0.99 -3.03 7.97
CA LEU A 60 -0.60 -2.98 6.56
C LEU A 60 -0.87 -4.33 5.90
N LYS A 61 -1.66 -4.36 4.84
CA LYS A 61 -1.60 -5.46 3.86
C LYS A 61 -0.38 -5.20 3.00
N VAL A 62 0.64 -6.06 3.10
CA VAL A 62 1.86 -5.91 2.31
C VAL A 62 1.53 -5.99 0.83
N SER A 63 2.16 -5.09 0.08
CA SER A 63 1.93 -4.92 -1.33
C SER A 63 2.52 -6.07 -2.13
N HIS A 64 1.86 -6.37 -3.24
CA HIS A 64 2.36 -7.27 -4.27
C HIS A 64 2.92 -8.59 -3.73
N HIS A 65 2.19 -9.23 -2.82
CA HIS A 65 2.59 -10.51 -2.20
C HIS A 65 3.99 -10.51 -1.52
N GLY A 66 4.55 -9.34 -1.21
CA GLY A 66 5.91 -9.19 -0.68
C GLY A 66 7.02 -9.24 -1.73
N ALA A 67 6.71 -8.94 -3.00
CA ALA A 67 7.69 -8.82 -4.07
C ALA A 67 8.79 -7.79 -3.73
N LYS A 68 10.01 -8.02 -4.21
CA LYS A 68 11.16 -7.13 -3.97
C LYS A 68 10.97 -5.72 -4.54
N GLU A 69 10.13 -5.58 -5.56
CA GLU A 69 9.77 -4.32 -6.20
C GLU A 69 8.68 -3.53 -5.44
N ALA A 70 8.24 -3.98 -4.26
CA ALA A 70 7.17 -3.34 -3.50
C ALA A 70 7.45 -3.31 -1.99
N THR A 71 6.64 -2.53 -1.27
CA THR A 71 6.74 -2.26 0.17
C THR A 71 8.15 -1.85 0.57
N ASN A 72 8.67 -0.82 -0.09
CA ASN A 72 10.04 -0.37 0.13
C ASN A 72 10.22 0.25 1.55
N ALA A 73 11.49 0.43 1.95
CA ALA A 73 11.81 0.91 3.29
C ALA A 73 11.22 2.29 3.62
N ASN A 74 11.16 3.20 2.63
CA ASN A 74 10.57 4.52 2.82
C ASN A 74 9.06 4.41 3.06
N PHE A 75 8.36 3.62 2.26
CA PHE A 75 6.93 3.36 2.41
C PHE A 75 6.61 2.76 3.77
N LEU A 76 7.38 1.73 4.18
CA LEU A 76 7.21 1.08 5.48
C LEU A 76 7.52 2.04 6.65
N SER A 77 8.55 2.88 6.52
CA SER A 77 8.91 3.86 7.56
C SER A 77 7.84 4.94 7.75
N GLN A 78 7.18 5.35 6.66
CA GLN A 78 6.11 6.34 6.69
C GLN A 78 4.80 5.73 7.23
N ALA A 79 4.41 4.56 6.70
CA ALA A 79 3.20 3.85 7.13
C ALA A 79 3.30 3.33 8.57
N LYS A 80 4.51 2.98 9.02
CA LYS A 80 4.86 2.53 10.37
C LYS A 80 3.81 1.61 11.03
N PRO A 81 3.45 0.48 10.37
CA PRO A 81 2.42 -0.42 10.88
C PRO A 81 2.84 -1.12 12.18
N THR A 82 1.86 -1.42 13.04
CA THR A 82 2.05 -2.33 14.18
C THR A 82 2.01 -3.79 13.71
N TYR A 83 1.12 -4.09 12.76
CA TYR A 83 0.94 -5.41 12.17
C TYR A 83 1.06 -5.33 10.65
N ALA A 84 1.71 -6.33 10.05
CA ALA A 84 1.75 -6.51 8.61
C ALA A 84 1.21 -7.90 8.25
N ALA A 85 0.35 -7.98 7.26
CA ALA A 85 -0.18 -9.23 6.72
C ALA A 85 0.25 -9.39 5.26
N ILE A 86 0.89 -10.51 4.94
CA ILE A 86 1.33 -10.83 3.58
C ILE A 86 0.50 -12.01 3.09
N SER A 87 -0.27 -11.79 2.03
CA SER A 87 -0.97 -12.89 1.35
C SER A 87 0.01 -13.48 0.35
N VAL A 88 0.66 -14.59 0.66
CA VAL A 88 1.71 -15.16 -0.18
C VAL A 88 1.68 -16.68 -0.11
N GLY A 89 2.03 -17.34 -1.23
CA GLY A 89 2.14 -18.78 -1.29
C GLY A 89 3.41 -19.31 -0.63
N THR A 90 3.40 -20.60 -0.27
CA THR A 90 4.63 -21.32 0.09
C THR A 90 5.60 -21.25 -1.09
N ASP A 91 6.89 -20.98 -0.81
CA ASP A 91 7.98 -20.87 -1.79
C ASP A 91 7.90 -19.70 -2.79
N ASN A 92 7.14 -18.64 -2.48
CA ASN A 92 7.22 -17.38 -3.25
C ASN A 92 8.66 -16.82 -3.21
N ARG A 93 9.16 -16.35 -4.35
CA ARG A 93 10.52 -15.83 -4.52
C ARG A 93 10.53 -14.41 -5.05
#